data_AF-A0A5B0L2A2-F1
#
_entry.id   AF-A0A5B0L2A2-F1
#
_cell.length_a   1.000
_cell.length_b   1.000
_cell.length_c   1.000
_cell.angle_alpha   90.00
_cell.angle_beta   90.00
_cell.angle_gamma   90.00
#
_symmetry.space_group_name_H-M   'P 1'
#
loop_
_entity.id
_entity.type
_entity.pdbx_description
1 polymer ?
#
loop_
_entity_poly.entity_id
_entity_poly.type
_entity_poly.pdbx_seq_one_letter_code
_entity_poly.pdbx_strand_id
1 'polypeptide(L)'
;MSSDTAYSPSPARAATGFPWAGYLLGFALGGFFDGILLHQVLQWHHLLSAVESSAVQDIRVQILADGLFHAAMYIVAAVGLWLLWRSRRRFAEPGADRLLFANALIGFGVWHLIDGVLSHWILGIHRIRMDSANPLLWDLLWFVVFGVVVVAAGWRLRRSGGGGSVGRVSPVVLTLAALVAGPVAALPPPGMTTVMVLFKPGTTAPDVFAAVAAVDGRTVWQDPSGQLWAIDLGEAGSPTALYRHGALLVSNTLLPTGCLDWFRT
;
A
#
# COMPACT_ATOMS: atom_id res chain seq x y z
N MET A 1 -6.32 54.30 7.05
CA MET A 1 -5.94 53.24 6.10
C MET A 1 -4.93 52.34 6.81
N SER A 2 -5.38 51.21 7.34
CA SER A 2 -4.50 50.21 7.96
C SER A 2 -3.83 49.41 6.85
N SER A 3 -2.51 49.50 6.77
CA SER A 3 -1.70 48.71 5.86
C SER A 3 -1.47 47.32 6.47
N ASP A 4 -2.15 46.32 5.90
CA ASP A 4 -1.88 44.90 6.15
C ASP A 4 -0.44 44.55 5.75
N THR A 5 0.42 44.35 6.75
CA THR A 5 1.74 43.77 6.57
C THR A 5 1.59 42.25 6.47
N ALA A 6 1.42 41.77 5.23
CA ALA A 6 1.48 40.34 4.93
C ALA A 6 2.84 39.77 5.38
N TYR A 7 2.81 38.93 6.41
CA TYR A 7 3.98 38.20 6.91
C TYR A 7 4.56 37.32 5.80
N SER A 8 5.64 37.80 5.17
CA SER A 8 6.42 37.01 4.22
C SER A 8 7.40 36.13 5.03
N PRO A 9 7.27 34.78 4.99
CA PRO A 9 8.17 33.93 5.74
C PRO A 9 9.61 34.11 5.27
N SER A 10 10.55 34.21 6.20
CA SER A 10 11.97 34.46 5.91
C SER A 10 12.55 33.40 4.96
N PRO A 11 13.27 33.80 3.89
CA PRO A 11 13.76 32.89 2.83
C PRO A 11 14.64 31.74 3.33
N ALA A 12 15.34 31.92 4.45
CA ALA A 12 16.17 30.88 5.08
C ALA A 12 15.36 29.65 5.57
N ARG A 13 14.12 29.84 6.03
CA ARG A 13 13.26 28.75 6.54
C ARG A 13 12.61 27.94 5.41
N ALA A 14 12.49 28.54 4.23
CA ALA A 14 12.04 27.87 3.01
C ALA A 14 13.18 27.09 2.32
N ALA A 15 14.43 27.55 2.46
CA ALA A 15 15.60 26.91 1.87
C ALA A 15 15.92 25.52 2.47
N THR A 16 15.63 25.31 3.76
CA THR A 16 15.95 24.05 4.46
C THR A 16 14.93 22.93 4.26
N GLY A 17 13.67 23.25 3.90
CA GLY A 17 12.60 22.26 3.84
C GLY A 17 12.69 21.26 2.67
N PHE A 18 13.20 21.70 1.51
CA PHE A 18 13.19 20.89 0.29
C PHE A 18 14.06 19.61 0.38
N PRO A 19 15.31 19.65 0.90
CA PRO A 19 16.09 18.43 1.11
C PRO A 19 15.43 17.46 2.10
N TRP A 20 14.89 17.98 3.20
CA TRP A 20 14.21 17.18 4.23
C TRP A 20 12.93 16.52 3.72
N ALA A 21 12.22 17.15 2.79
CA ALA A 21 11.09 16.51 2.11
C ALA A 21 11.51 15.19 1.45
N GLY A 22 12.64 15.19 0.73
CA GLY A 22 13.20 13.98 0.13
C GLY A 22 13.58 12.94 1.18
N TYR A 23 14.36 13.31 2.20
CA TYR A 23 14.78 12.38 3.25
C TYR A 23 13.60 11.72 3.97
N LEU A 24 12.59 12.49 4.39
CA LEU A 24 11.44 11.95 5.13
C LEU A 24 10.56 11.05 4.25
N LEU A 25 10.32 11.45 3.00
CA LEU A 25 9.60 10.61 2.05
C LEU A 25 10.33 9.29 1.79
N GLY A 26 11.64 9.36 1.57
CA GLY A 26 12.49 8.18 1.42
C GLY A 26 12.43 7.27 2.64
N PHE A 27 12.58 7.83 3.82
CA PHE A 27 12.56 7.10 5.09
C PHE A 27 11.23 6.37 5.30
N ALA A 28 10.11 7.06 5.09
CA ALA A 28 8.79 6.45 5.17
C ALA A 28 8.60 5.35 4.12
N LEU A 29 9.05 5.57 2.88
CA LEU A 29 9.01 4.54 1.83
C LEU A 29 9.87 3.32 2.17
N GLY A 30 11.00 3.51 2.87
CA GLY A 30 11.80 2.42 3.40
C GLY A 30 11.02 1.60 4.42
N GLY A 31 10.39 2.27 5.38
CA GLY A 31 9.55 1.62 6.39
C GLY A 31 8.34 0.90 5.79
N PHE A 32 7.67 1.49 4.80
CA PHE A 32 6.60 0.82 4.08
C PHE A 32 7.09 -0.36 3.26
N PHE A 33 8.23 -0.23 2.58
CA PHE A 33 8.79 -1.33 1.81
C PHE A 33 9.06 -2.54 2.71
N ASP A 34 9.69 -2.31 3.86
CA ASP A 34 9.95 -3.34 4.86
C ASP A 34 8.66 -3.93 5.44
N GLY A 35 7.78 -3.07 5.99
CA GLY A 35 6.53 -3.50 6.60
C GLY A 35 5.54 -4.18 5.64
N ILE A 36 5.48 -3.76 4.38
CA ILE A 36 4.61 -4.41 3.38
C ILE A 36 5.26 -5.69 2.87
N LEU A 37 6.51 -5.61 2.40
CA LEU A 37 7.14 -6.77 1.77
C LEU A 37 7.43 -7.87 2.80
N LEU A 38 8.06 -7.53 3.92
CA LEU A 38 8.53 -8.51 4.89
C LEU A 38 7.45 -8.91 5.88
N HIS A 39 6.63 -7.98 6.39
CA HIS A 39 5.62 -8.35 7.38
C HIS A 39 4.33 -8.90 6.78
N GLN A 40 3.92 -8.42 5.60
CA GLN A 40 2.60 -8.74 5.05
C GLN A 40 2.67 -9.71 3.87
N VAL A 41 3.54 -9.46 2.89
CA VAL A 41 3.63 -10.28 1.68
C VAL A 41 4.40 -11.57 1.93
N LEU A 42 5.64 -11.44 2.43
CA LEU A 42 6.51 -12.58 2.69
C LEU A 42 6.29 -13.17 4.09
N GLN A 43 5.77 -12.36 5.02
CA GLN A 43 5.51 -12.74 6.41
C GLN A 43 6.73 -13.36 7.10
N TRP A 44 7.93 -12.88 6.77
CA TRP A 44 9.18 -13.40 7.32
C TRP A 44 9.38 -13.01 8.78
N HIS A 45 8.78 -11.88 9.19
CA HIS A 45 8.72 -11.40 10.56
C HIS A 45 7.64 -10.33 10.72
N HIS A 46 7.22 -10.10 11.96
CA HIS A 46 6.45 -8.94 12.41
C HIS A 46 7.37 -8.06 13.29
N LEU A 47 6.94 -6.84 13.58
CA LEU A 47 7.73 -5.87 14.36
C LEU A 47 8.22 -6.40 15.72
N LEU A 48 7.44 -7.28 16.37
CA LEU A 48 7.74 -7.79 17.70
C LEU A 48 7.96 -9.31 17.69
N SER A 49 8.35 -9.90 16.56
CA SER A 49 8.48 -11.35 16.42
C SER A 49 9.44 -12.01 17.42
N ALA A 50 10.48 -11.31 17.85
CA ALA A 50 11.47 -11.85 18.80
C ALA A 50 11.15 -11.51 20.26
N VAL A 51 10.04 -10.83 20.55
CA VAL A 51 9.64 -10.52 21.93
C VAL A 51 8.98 -11.73 22.57
N GLU A 52 9.68 -12.38 23.50
CA GLU A 52 9.24 -13.60 24.18
C GLU A 52 8.20 -13.33 25.29
N SER A 53 6.97 -13.01 24.89
CA SER A 53 5.81 -12.90 25.79
C SER A 53 4.59 -13.49 25.11
N SER A 54 3.86 -14.36 25.80
CA SER A 54 2.65 -15.01 25.26
C SER A 54 1.58 -14.01 24.81
N ALA A 55 1.48 -12.86 25.49
CA ALA A 55 0.56 -11.79 25.10
C ALA A 55 1.02 -11.06 23.82
N VAL A 56 2.33 -10.95 23.58
CA VAL A 56 2.89 -10.27 22.39
C VAL A 56 2.93 -11.20 21.18
N GLN A 57 3.11 -12.50 21.41
CA GLN A 57 3.10 -13.52 20.36
C GLN A 57 1.69 -13.84 19.82
N ASP A 58 0.63 -13.24 20.39
CA ASP A 58 -0.69 -13.25 19.76
C ASP A 58 -0.62 -12.52 18.41
N ILE A 59 -1.06 -13.19 17.35
CA ILE A 59 -1.05 -12.66 15.98
C ILE A 59 -1.82 -11.33 15.86
N ARG A 60 -2.86 -11.11 16.66
CA ARG A 60 -3.62 -9.86 16.67
C ARG A 60 -2.77 -8.70 17.18
N VAL A 61 -1.90 -8.97 18.15
CA VAL A 61 -0.98 -7.97 18.71
C VAL A 61 0.16 -7.69 17.73
N GLN A 62 0.68 -8.71 17.05
CA GLN A 62 1.68 -8.53 15.99
C GLN A 62 1.13 -7.68 14.83
N ILE A 63 -0.07 -8.00 14.34
CA ILE A 63 -0.75 -7.22 13.29
C ILE A 63 -1.03 -5.79 13.76
N LEU A 64 -1.43 -5.60 15.02
CA LEU A 64 -1.63 -4.27 15.59
C LEU A 64 -0.31 -3.48 15.63
N ALA A 65 0.77 -4.09 16.12
CA ALA A 65 2.09 -3.47 16.19
C ALA A 65 2.59 -3.07 14.79
N ASP A 66 2.43 -3.94 13.79
CA ASP A 66 2.71 -3.62 12.40
C ASP A 66 1.86 -2.45 11.90
N GLY A 67 0.55 -2.46 12.17
CA GLY A 67 -0.35 -1.38 11.77
C GLY A 67 0.03 -0.03 12.40
N LEU A 68 0.42 -0.02 13.67
CA LEU A 68 0.92 1.18 14.36
C LEU A 68 2.24 1.67 13.79
N PHE A 69 3.14 0.75 13.42
CA PHE A 69 4.36 1.08 12.70
C PHE A 69 4.07 1.74 11.35
N HIS A 70 3.14 1.19 10.57
CA HIS A 70 2.71 1.79 9.30
C HIS A 70 2.06 3.17 9.51
N ALA A 71 1.24 3.33 10.56
CA ALA A 71 0.66 4.62 10.91
C ALA A 71 1.75 5.66 11.24
N ALA A 72 2.80 5.27 11.95
CA ALA A 72 3.95 6.13 12.20
C ALA A 72 4.66 6.52 10.89
N MET A 73 4.84 5.58 9.95
CA MET A 73 5.40 5.88 8.63
C MET A 73 4.50 6.83 7.82
N TYR A 74 3.16 6.74 7.94
CA TYR A 74 2.24 7.70 7.33
C TYR A 74 2.43 9.11 7.89
N ILE A 75 2.66 9.26 9.19
CA ILE A 75 2.95 10.57 9.80
C ILE A 75 4.25 11.13 9.22
N VAL A 76 5.31 10.33 9.14
CA VAL A 76 6.59 10.74 8.54
C VAL A 76 6.41 11.15 7.08
N ALA A 77 5.69 10.36 6.29
CA ALA A 77 5.37 10.66 4.90
C ALA A 77 4.56 11.96 4.77
N ALA A 78 3.54 12.17 5.61
CA ALA A 78 2.71 13.38 5.61
C ALA A 78 3.54 14.64 5.89
N VAL A 79 4.48 14.59 6.84
CA VAL A 79 5.43 15.69 7.10
C VAL A 79 6.33 15.93 5.89
N GLY A 80 6.86 14.86 5.27
CA GLY A 80 7.65 14.95 4.04
C GLY A 80 6.88 15.61 2.89
N LEU A 81 5.64 15.19 2.65
CA LEU A 81 4.73 15.76 1.66
C LEU A 81 4.40 17.23 1.96
N TRP A 82 4.16 17.57 3.23
CA TRP A 82 3.91 18.95 3.64
C TRP A 82 5.11 19.86 3.36
N LEU A 83 6.33 19.41 3.69
CA LEU A 83 7.57 20.14 3.36
C LEU A 83 7.77 20.29 1.85
N LEU A 84 7.43 19.24 1.09
CA LEU A 84 7.47 19.27 -0.37
C LEU A 84 6.51 20.30 -0.94
N TRP A 85 5.26 20.30 -0.47
CA TRP A 85 4.22 21.24 -0.86
C TRP A 85 4.60 22.70 -0.53
N ARG A 86 5.16 22.93 0.65
CA ARG A 86 5.66 24.25 1.06
C ARG A 86 6.80 24.73 0.17
N SER A 87 7.61 23.80 -0.34
CA SER A 87 8.78 24.06 -1.18
C SER A 87 8.49 23.96 -2.69
N ARG A 88 7.23 23.82 -3.10
CA ARG A 88 6.84 23.49 -4.48
C ARG A 88 7.36 24.45 -5.57
N ARG A 89 7.62 25.72 -5.22
CA ARG A 89 8.17 26.70 -6.17
C ARG A 89 9.60 26.33 -6.63
N ARG A 90 10.32 25.52 -5.84
CA ARG A 90 11.69 25.07 -6.15
C ARG A 90 11.74 23.96 -7.20
N PHE A 91 10.62 23.31 -7.53
CA PHE A 91 10.58 22.31 -8.60
C PHE A 91 10.94 22.88 -9.98
N ALA A 92 10.83 24.21 -10.16
CA ALA A 92 11.26 24.88 -11.38
C ALA A 92 12.78 25.06 -11.47
N GLU A 93 13.53 24.85 -10.38
CA GLU A 93 15.00 24.96 -10.37
C GLU A 93 15.63 23.77 -11.11
N PRO A 94 16.64 23.98 -11.97
CA PRO A 94 17.37 22.89 -12.62
C PRO A 94 17.96 21.91 -11.60
N GLY A 95 17.67 20.62 -11.76
CA GLY A 95 18.19 19.55 -10.90
C GLY A 95 17.43 19.34 -9.58
N ALA A 96 16.32 20.04 -9.34
CA ALA A 96 15.49 19.86 -8.15
C ALA A 96 14.91 18.44 -8.04
N ASP A 97 14.46 17.85 -9.16
CA ASP A 97 13.98 16.47 -9.27
C ASP A 97 15.05 15.46 -8.83
N ARG A 98 16.26 15.63 -9.35
CA ARG A 98 17.40 14.78 -9.03
C ARG A 98 17.81 14.91 -7.57
N LEU A 99 17.85 16.13 -7.04
CA LEU A 99 18.16 16.37 -5.63
C LEU A 99 17.11 15.72 -4.71
N LEU A 100 15.82 15.86 -5.06
CA LEU A 100 14.73 15.23 -4.32
C LEU A 100 14.87 13.71 -4.33
N PHE A 101 15.08 13.12 -5.50
CA PHE A 101 15.25 11.67 -5.66
C PHE A 101 16.49 11.15 -4.93
N ALA A 102 17.62 11.85 -5.04
CA ALA A 102 18.84 11.52 -4.32
C ALA A 102 18.64 11.52 -2.80
N ASN A 103 17.92 12.51 -2.27
CA ASN A 103 17.61 12.58 -0.84
C ASN A 103 16.59 11.52 -0.43
N ALA A 104 15.63 11.17 -1.29
CA ALA A 104 14.73 10.04 -1.05
C ALA A 104 15.47 8.70 -0.97
N LEU A 105 16.44 8.44 -1.85
CA LEU A 105 17.29 7.25 -1.75
C LEU A 105 18.07 7.22 -0.43
N ILE A 106 18.65 8.35 -0.02
CA ILE A 106 19.36 8.44 1.26
C ILE A 106 18.40 8.15 2.42
N GLY A 107 17.21 8.76 2.44
CA GLY A 107 16.20 8.52 3.47
C GLY A 107 15.79 7.04 3.55
N PHE A 108 15.52 6.42 2.40
CA PHE A 108 15.16 5.02 2.28
C PHE A 108 16.23 4.10 2.86
N GLY A 109 17.50 4.33 2.50
CA GLY A 109 18.57 3.50 3.03
C GLY A 109 18.85 3.78 4.51
N VAL A 110 18.70 5.02 4.98
CA VAL A 110 18.84 5.36 6.41
C VAL A 110 17.81 4.63 7.27
N TRP A 111 16.57 4.45 6.81
CA TRP A 111 15.59 3.59 7.50
C TRP A 111 16.15 2.18 7.72
N HIS A 112 16.62 1.51 6.66
CA HIS A 112 17.15 0.15 6.75
C HIS A 112 18.40 0.03 7.61
N LEU A 113 19.25 1.08 7.64
CA LEU A 113 20.39 1.13 8.54
C LEU A 113 19.94 1.23 10.01
N ILE A 114 18.94 2.08 10.28
CA ILE A 114 18.38 2.24 11.63
C ILE A 114 17.70 0.96 12.07
N ASP A 115 16.86 0.36 11.23
CA ASP A 115 16.17 -0.89 11.57
C ASP A 115 17.17 -2.04 11.81
N GLY A 116 18.16 -2.21 10.92
CA GLY A 116 19.18 -3.23 11.10
C GLY A 116 20.02 -3.06 12.37
N VAL A 117 20.42 -1.84 12.72
CA VAL A 117 21.22 -1.60 13.93
C VAL A 117 20.35 -1.61 15.18
N LEU A 118 19.29 -0.81 15.20
CA LEU A 118 18.48 -0.58 16.37
C LEU A 118 17.54 -1.76 16.62
N SER A 119 16.70 -2.14 15.66
CA SER A 119 15.68 -3.16 15.85
C SER A 119 16.28 -4.57 15.91
N HIS A 120 17.18 -4.92 14.98
CA HIS A 120 17.69 -6.29 14.90
C HIS A 120 18.83 -6.60 15.86
N TRP A 121 19.75 -5.65 16.07
CA TRP A 121 21.00 -5.94 16.81
C TRP A 121 21.01 -5.38 18.23
N ILE A 122 20.51 -4.16 18.44
CA ILE A 122 20.50 -3.53 19.77
C ILE A 122 19.28 -3.99 20.58
N LEU A 123 18.08 -3.78 20.04
CA LEU A 123 16.83 -4.11 20.71
C LEU A 123 16.48 -5.60 20.55
N GLY A 124 16.87 -6.20 19.42
CA GLY A 124 16.59 -7.60 19.12
C GLY A 124 15.11 -7.92 19.09
N ILE A 125 14.26 -6.99 18.63
CA ILE A 125 12.79 -7.14 18.64
C ILE A 125 12.26 -7.96 17.45
N HIS A 126 13.04 -8.06 16.38
CA HIS A 126 12.82 -8.94 15.24
C HIS A 126 14.16 -9.15 14.49
N ARG A 127 14.19 -10.06 13.52
CA ARG A 127 15.29 -10.26 12.56
C ARG A 127 14.69 -10.31 11.16
N ILE A 128 15.48 -10.06 10.12
CA ILE A 128 14.96 -10.03 8.73
C ILE A 128 14.21 -11.30 8.36
N ARG A 129 14.75 -12.45 8.78
CA ARG A 129 14.15 -13.75 8.47
C ARG A 129 14.26 -14.69 9.66
N MET A 130 13.17 -14.79 10.40
CA MET A 130 13.11 -15.52 11.68
C MET A 130 13.24 -17.03 11.52
N ASP A 131 12.74 -17.59 10.42
CA ASP A 131 12.75 -19.03 10.11
C ASP A 131 14.07 -19.53 9.50
N SER A 132 15.06 -18.66 9.32
CA SER A 132 16.35 -19.02 8.72
C SER A 132 17.29 -19.71 9.70
N ALA A 133 18.03 -20.72 9.22
CA ALA A 133 19.14 -21.32 9.97
C ALA A 133 20.28 -20.33 10.28
N ASN A 134 20.38 -19.23 9.52
CA ASN A 134 21.34 -18.15 9.77
C ASN A 134 20.66 -16.78 9.60
N PRO A 135 20.00 -16.24 10.64
CA PRO A 135 19.35 -14.93 10.58
C PRO A 135 20.33 -13.78 10.35
N LEU A 136 21.55 -13.87 10.89
CA LEU A 136 22.56 -12.82 10.75
C LEU A 136 22.98 -12.60 9.29
N LEU A 137 23.06 -13.66 8.48
CA LEU A 137 23.33 -13.54 7.05
C LEU A 137 22.29 -12.66 6.35
N TRP A 138 21.01 -12.88 6.65
CA TRP A 138 19.91 -12.11 6.06
C TRP A 138 19.91 -10.66 6.53
N ASP A 139 20.17 -10.41 7.82
CA ASP A 139 20.33 -9.05 8.33
C ASP A 139 21.45 -8.30 7.62
N LEU A 140 22.63 -8.92 7.47
CA LEU A 140 23.77 -8.29 6.81
C LEU A 140 23.48 -8.03 5.32
N LEU A 141 22.86 -8.99 4.63
CA LEU A 141 22.49 -8.83 3.22
C LEU A 141 21.51 -7.67 3.05
N TRP A 142 20.44 -7.61 3.87
CA TRP A 142 19.43 -6.56 3.80
C TRP A 142 20.01 -5.18 4.16
N PHE A 143 20.79 -5.12 5.25
CA PHE A 143 21.48 -3.91 5.70
C PHE A 143 22.44 -3.35 4.64
N VAL A 144 23.20 -4.21 3.96
CA VAL A 144 24.13 -3.77 2.91
C VAL A 144 23.38 -3.35 1.65
N VAL A 145 22.47 -4.19 1.15
CA VAL A 145 21.79 -3.96 -0.13
C VAL A 145 20.85 -2.77 -0.04
N PHE A 146 19.97 -2.70 0.96
CA PHE A 146 18.96 -1.65 1.07
C PHE A 146 19.41 -0.46 1.91
N GLY A 147 20.31 -0.67 2.87
CA GLY A 147 20.90 0.41 3.67
C GLY A 147 22.10 1.05 2.96
N VAL A 148 23.26 0.38 2.99
CA VAL A 148 24.54 0.97 2.58
C VAL A 148 24.58 1.33 1.10
N VAL A 149 24.21 0.40 0.22
CA VAL A 149 24.29 0.59 -1.24
C VAL A 149 23.31 1.68 -1.70
N VAL A 150 22.08 1.71 -1.18
CA VAL A 150 21.10 2.75 -1.55
C VAL A 150 21.50 4.13 -1.04
N VAL A 151 22.01 4.25 0.20
CA VAL A 151 22.56 5.52 0.70
C VAL A 151 23.72 5.99 -0.19
N ALA A 152 24.66 5.10 -0.52
CA ALA A 152 25.79 5.42 -1.37
C ALA A 152 25.36 5.86 -2.78
N ALA A 153 24.34 5.21 -3.35
CA ALA A 153 23.77 5.57 -4.64
C ALA A 153 23.12 6.97 -4.60
N GLY A 154 22.27 7.25 -3.61
CA GLY A 154 21.67 8.57 -3.41
C GLY A 154 22.72 9.66 -3.20
N TRP A 155 23.76 9.37 -2.41
CA TRP A 155 24.87 10.28 -2.18
C TRP A 155 25.69 10.59 -3.43
N ARG A 156 26.02 9.57 -4.25
CA ARG A 156 26.69 9.74 -5.54
C ARG A 156 25.82 10.56 -6.50
N LEU A 157 24.53 10.26 -6.58
CA LEU A 157 23.59 11.01 -7.42
C LEU A 157 23.54 12.49 -7.02
N ARG A 158 23.50 12.78 -5.72
CA ARG A 158 23.51 14.14 -5.18
C ARG A 158 24.75 14.93 -5.58
N ARG A 159 25.91 14.27 -5.67
CA ARG A 159 27.20 14.91 -6.01
C ARG A 159 27.47 15.04 -7.51
N SER A 160 26.87 14.20 -8.35
CA SER A 160 27.06 14.30 -9.79
C SER A 160 26.66 15.72 -10.24
N GLY A 161 27.42 16.39 -11.10
CA GLY A 161 27.16 17.78 -11.52
C GLY A 161 26.27 17.92 -12.77
N GLY A 162 25.83 16.80 -13.35
CA GLY A 162 25.13 16.79 -14.65
C GLY A 162 23.63 17.04 -14.52
N GLY A 163 23.12 18.00 -15.30
CA GLY A 163 21.69 18.32 -15.46
C GLY A 163 20.83 17.23 -16.13
N GLY A 164 21.12 15.95 -15.86
CA GLY A 164 20.23 14.85 -16.19
C GLY A 164 19.04 14.87 -15.25
N SER A 165 17.87 15.23 -15.77
CA SER A 165 16.60 14.91 -15.13
C SER A 165 16.53 13.41 -14.90
N VAL A 166 16.23 12.99 -13.66
CA VAL A 166 15.75 11.63 -13.42
C VAL A 166 14.41 11.60 -14.12
N GLY A 167 14.32 10.82 -15.20
CA GLY A 167 13.31 11.00 -16.26
C GLY A 167 11.96 11.41 -15.71
N ARG A 168 11.47 12.59 -16.13
CA ARG A 168 10.11 13.02 -15.82
C ARG A 168 9.15 11.97 -16.35
N VAL A 169 8.70 11.06 -15.48
CA VAL A 169 7.45 10.37 -15.74
C VAL A 169 6.42 11.48 -15.77
N SER A 170 5.92 11.78 -16.96
CA SER A 170 4.97 12.88 -17.15
C SER A 170 3.83 12.69 -16.14
N PRO A 171 3.38 13.75 -15.45
CA PRO A 171 2.21 13.68 -14.59
C PRO A 171 1.02 13.03 -15.31
N VAL A 172 0.94 13.20 -16.63
CA VAL A 172 -0.03 12.52 -17.50
C VAL A 172 0.14 11.00 -17.48
N VAL A 173 1.35 10.48 -17.56
CA VAL A 173 1.62 9.03 -17.53
C VAL A 173 1.28 8.43 -16.16
N LEU A 174 1.61 9.11 -15.06
CA LEU A 174 1.23 8.67 -13.71
C LEU A 174 -0.28 8.70 -13.51
N THR A 175 -0.94 9.78 -13.94
CA THR A 175 -2.40 9.90 -13.88
C THR A 175 -3.07 8.82 -14.74
N LEU A 176 -2.60 8.59 -15.96
CA LEU A 176 -3.12 7.52 -16.83
C LEU A 176 -2.88 6.14 -16.21
N ALA A 177 -1.69 5.86 -15.67
CA ALA A 177 -1.39 4.61 -15.00
C ALA A 177 -2.30 4.37 -13.79
N ALA A 178 -2.54 5.40 -12.96
CA ALA A 178 -3.46 5.30 -11.83
C ALA A 178 -4.91 5.10 -12.28
N LEU A 179 -5.35 5.80 -13.32
CA LEU A 179 -6.70 5.67 -13.90
C LEU A 179 -6.92 4.32 -14.59
N VAL A 180 -5.86 3.67 -15.10
CA VAL A 180 -5.93 2.36 -15.75
C VAL A 180 -5.77 1.22 -14.76
N ALA A 181 -4.91 1.36 -13.74
CA ALA A 181 -4.64 0.31 -12.77
C ALA A 181 -5.89 -0.08 -11.96
N GLY A 182 -6.73 0.90 -11.57
CA GLY A 182 -7.98 0.63 -10.87
C GLY A 182 -8.94 -0.27 -11.68
N PRO A 183 -9.34 0.13 -12.91
CA PRO A 183 -10.15 -0.68 -13.80
C PRO A 183 -9.54 -2.04 -14.12
N VAL A 184 -8.23 -2.12 -14.34
CA VAL A 184 -7.53 -3.39 -14.65
C VAL A 184 -7.53 -4.32 -13.44
N ALA A 185 -7.28 -3.81 -12.23
CA ALA A 185 -7.36 -4.61 -11.01
C ALA A 185 -8.80 -5.01 -10.66
N ALA A 186 -9.78 -4.27 -11.17
CA ALA A 186 -11.19 -4.61 -11.07
C ALA A 186 -11.65 -5.65 -12.10
N LEU A 187 -10.82 -6.06 -13.06
CA LEU A 187 -11.17 -7.12 -13.99
C LEU A 187 -11.20 -8.47 -13.27
N PRO A 188 -12.16 -9.35 -13.64
CA PRO A 188 -12.19 -10.70 -13.08
C PRO A 188 -10.93 -11.47 -13.49
N PRO A 189 -10.35 -12.30 -12.61
CA PRO A 189 -9.30 -13.25 -13.00
C PRO A 189 -9.79 -14.15 -14.14
N PRO A 190 -8.93 -14.46 -15.13
CA PRO A 190 -9.31 -15.37 -16.20
C PRO A 190 -9.68 -16.76 -15.63
N GLY A 191 -10.78 -17.32 -16.12
CA GLY A 191 -11.28 -18.64 -15.68
C GLY A 191 -12.14 -18.62 -14.40
N MET A 192 -12.53 -17.45 -13.87
CA MET A 192 -13.45 -17.37 -12.74
C MET A 192 -14.88 -17.70 -13.18
N THR A 193 -15.44 -18.79 -12.64
CA THR A 193 -16.82 -19.25 -12.91
C THR A 193 -17.81 -18.85 -11.82
N THR A 194 -17.32 -18.40 -10.66
CA THR A 194 -18.13 -17.95 -9.53
C THR A 194 -18.50 -16.48 -9.67
N VAL A 195 -19.79 -16.18 -9.52
CA VAL A 195 -20.34 -14.82 -9.50
C VAL A 195 -21.03 -14.52 -8.17
N MET A 196 -20.90 -13.27 -7.72
CA MET A 196 -21.66 -12.72 -6.60
C MET A 196 -22.98 -12.17 -7.10
N VAL A 197 -24.08 -12.62 -6.51
CA VAL A 197 -25.44 -12.31 -6.96
C VAL A 197 -26.24 -11.75 -5.80
N LEU A 198 -26.75 -10.53 -5.98
CA LEU A 198 -27.66 -9.90 -5.04
C LEU A 198 -29.09 -10.09 -5.55
N PHE A 199 -29.94 -10.77 -4.79
CA PHE A 199 -31.36 -10.95 -5.10
C PHE A 199 -32.22 -9.85 -4.49
N LYS A 200 -33.41 -9.66 -5.06
CA LYS A 200 -34.37 -8.67 -4.55
C LYS A 200 -34.76 -8.98 -3.09
N PRO A 201 -34.93 -7.95 -2.23
CA PRO A 201 -35.48 -8.14 -0.89
C PRO A 201 -36.81 -8.89 -0.94
N GLY A 202 -36.94 -9.93 -0.11
CA GLY A 202 -38.12 -10.81 -0.07
C GLY A 202 -38.04 -12.05 -0.98
N THR A 203 -36.97 -12.23 -1.75
CA THR A 203 -36.69 -13.50 -2.46
C THR A 203 -36.40 -14.59 -1.44
N THR A 204 -37.12 -15.72 -1.49
CA THR A 204 -36.92 -16.80 -0.53
C THR A 204 -35.76 -17.70 -0.96
N ALA A 205 -35.13 -18.41 -0.02
CA ALA A 205 -34.06 -19.35 -0.37
C ALA A 205 -34.49 -20.41 -1.41
N PRO A 206 -35.71 -21.00 -1.34
CA PRO A 206 -36.22 -21.86 -2.41
C PRO A 206 -36.25 -21.20 -3.79
N ASP A 207 -36.64 -19.93 -3.88
CA ASP A 207 -36.66 -19.19 -5.16
C ASP A 207 -35.24 -19.02 -5.72
N VAL A 208 -34.27 -18.73 -4.84
CA VAL A 208 -32.86 -18.63 -5.24
C VAL A 208 -32.31 -19.99 -5.68
N PHE A 209 -32.61 -21.08 -4.97
CA PHE A 209 -32.20 -22.42 -5.40
C PHE A 209 -32.83 -22.81 -6.74
N ALA A 210 -34.10 -22.45 -6.98
CA ALA A 210 -34.73 -22.64 -8.28
C ALA A 210 -34.06 -21.82 -9.39
N ALA A 211 -33.68 -20.57 -9.09
CA ALA A 211 -32.92 -19.71 -10.00
C ALA A 211 -31.54 -20.30 -10.35
N VAL A 212 -30.83 -20.81 -9.36
CA VAL A 212 -29.52 -21.46 -9.51
C VAL A 212 -29.64 -22.73 -10.35
N ALA A 213 -30.64 -23.58 -10.07
CA ALA A 213 -30.90 -24.79 -10.84
C ALA A 213 -31.29 -24.49 -12.29
N ALA A 214 -32.05 -23.42 -12.54
CA ALA A 214 -32.46 -23.02 -13.89
C ALA A 214 -31.31 -22.57 -14.80
N VAL A 215 -30.15 -22.26 -14.22
CA VAL A 215 -28.93 -21.89 -14.95
C VAL A 215 -27.83 -22.94 -14.84
N ASP A 216 -28.18 -24.15 -14.39
CA ASP A 216 -27.25 -25.26 -14.12
C ASP A 216 -26.08 -24.85 -13.19
N GLY A 217 -26.33 -23.89 -12.29
CA GLY A 217 -25.35 -23.36 -11.35
C GLY A 217 -25.26 -24.16 -10.06
N ARG A 218 -24.23 -23.87 -9.27
CA ARG A 218 -24.03 -24.41 -7.92
C ARG A 218 -23.84 -23.29 -6.92
N THR A 219 -24.59 -23.33 -5.82
CA THR A 219 -24.36 -22.43 -4.70
C THR A 219 -23.04 -22.75 -4.00
N VAL A 220 -22.17 -21.75 -3.90
CA VAL A 220 -20.90 -21.83 -3.17
C VAL A 220 -21.05 -21.29 -1.76
N TRP A 221 -21.73 -20.16 -1.60
CA TRP A 221 -21.89 -19.47 -0.32
C TRP A 221 -23.14 -18.58 -0.32
N GLN A 222 -23.64 -18.28 0.87
CA GLN A 222 -24.74 -17.35 1.10
C GLN A 222 -24.44 -16.51 2.34
N ASP A 223 -24.81 -15.23 2.29
CA ASP A 223 -24.74 -14.35 3.45
C ASP A 223 -25.86 -14.61 4.48
N PRO A 224 -25.70 -14.20 5.74
CA PRO A 224 -26.73 -14.41 6.78
C PRO A 224 -28.09 -13.77 6.49
N SER A 225 -28.15 -12.69 5.69
CA SER A 225 -29.41 -12.05 5.29
C SER A 225 -30.14 -12.81 4.18
N GLY A 226 -29.44 -13.69 3.45
CA GLY A 226 -29.95 -14.46 2.33
C GLY A 226 -30.24 -13.66 1.07
N GLN A 227 -29.73 -12.44 0.97
CA GLN A 227 -29.86 -11.61 -0.23
C GLN A 227 -28.64 -11.75 -1.14
N LEU A 228 -27.46 -12.01 -0.57
CA LEU A 228 -26.21 -12.11 -1.30
C LEU A 228 -25.74 -13.56 -1.37
N TRP A 229 -25.52 -14.04 -2.59
CA TRP A 229 -25.14 -15.42 -2.88
C TRP A 229 -23.91 -15.46 -3.77
N ALA A 230 -23.02 -16.43 -3.52
CA ALA A 230 -21.97 -16.80 -4.45
C ALA A 230 -22.43 -18.04 -5.23
N ILE A 231 -22.52 -17.92 -6.56
CA ILE A 231 -23.02 -18.97 -7.45
C ILE A 231 -21.93 -19.28 -8.48
N ASP A 232 -21.53 -20.55 -8.55
CA ASP A 232 -20.64 -21.09 -9.57
C ASP A 232 -21.46 -21.52 -10.79
N LEU A 233 -21.21 -20.90 -11.94
CA LEU A 233 -21.96 -21.11 -13.18
C LEU A 233 -21.25 -22.08 -14.14
N GLY A 234 -20.06 -22.57 -13.79
CA GLY A 234 -19.20 -23.31 -14.72
C GLY A 234 -18.73 -22.45 -15.92
N GLU A 235 -17.95 -23.06 -16.82
CA GLU A 235 -17.32 -22.34 -17.94
C GLU A 235 -18.31 -21.89 -19.02
N ALA A 236 -19.44 -22.57 -19.16
CA ALA A 236 -20.46 -22.31 -20.18
C ALA A 236 -21.66 -21.51 -19.65
N GLY A 237 -21.73 -21.24 -18.35
CA GLY A 237 -22.88 -20.58 -17.74
C GLY A 237 -22.91 -19.09 -18.01
N SER A 238 -24.11 -18.55 -18.23
CA SER A 238 -24.31 -17.12 -18.51
C SER A 238 -24.72 -16.36 -17.24
N PRO A 239 -23.88 -15.44 -16.72
CA PRO A 239 -24.22 -14.63 -15.55
C PRO A 239 -25.48 -13.79 -15.75
N THR A 240 -25.76 -13.37 -16.98
CA THR A 240 -26.92 -12.52 -17.29
C THR A 240 -28.25 -13.26 -17.17
N ALA A 241 -28.25 -14.59 -17.21
CA ALA A 241 -29.46 -15.39 -17.08
C ALA A 241 -30.11 -15.22 -15.70
N LEU A 242 -29.31 -15.01 -14.65
CA LEU A 242 -29.79 -14.83 -13.27
C LEU A 242 -30.67 -13.59 -13.09
N TYR A 243 -30.52 -12.55 -13.93
CA TYR A 243 -31.41 -11.38 -13.91
C TYR A 243 -32.88 -11.74 -14.21
N ARG A 244 -33.11 -12.79 -15.01
CA ARG A 244 -34.47 -13.28 -15.30
C ARG A 244 -35.11 -13.97 -14.11
N HIS A 245 -34.31 -14.32 -13.10
CA HIS A 245 -34.73 -15.01 -11.89
C HIS A 245 -34.65 -14.12 -10.64
N GLY A 246 -34.73 -12.79 -10.81
CA GLY A 246 -34.85 -11.85 -9.70
C GLY A 246 -33.53 -11.38 -9.10
N ALA A 247 -32.40 -11.66 -9.75
CA ALA A 247 -31.14 -10.99 -9.42
C ALA A 247 -31.25 -9.48 -9.73
N LEU A 248 -30.87 -8.65 -8.76
CA LEU A 248 -30.71 -7.21 -8.90
C LEU A 248 -29.30 -6.85 -9.40
N LEU A 249 -28.31 -7.63 -9.01
CA LEU A 249 -26.91 -7.44 -9.38
C LEU A 249 -26.25 -8.80 -9.54
N VAL A 250 -25.54 -8.98 -10.66
CA VAL A 250 -24.66 -10.13 -10.88
C VAL A 250 -23.28 -9.56 -11.16
N SER A 251 -22.31 -9.89 -10.32
CA SER A 251 -20.94 -9.41 -10.42
C SER A 251 -19.97 -10.58 -10.46
N ASN A 252 -19.15 -10.63 -11.51
CA ASN A 252 -17.96 -11.49 -11.57
C ASN A 252 -16.71 -10.78 -11.02
N THR A 253 -16.86 -9.55 -10.51
CA THR A 253 -15.78 -8.78 -9.90
C THR A 253 -16.13 -8.47 -8.44
N LEU A 254 -15.10 -8.29 -7.61
CA LEU A 254 -15.25 -7.97 -6.18
C LEU A 254 -15.83 -6.55 -5.92
N LEU A 255 -15.99 -5.72 -6.95
CA LEU A 255 -16.02 -4.26 -6.84
C LEU A 255 -17.37 -3.57 -7.15
N PRO A 256 -18.52 -4.20 -6.93
CA PRO A 256 -19.62 -3.38 -6.42
C PRO A 256 -20.26 -3.89 -5.13
N THR A 257 -20.17 -5.16 -4.76
CA THR A 257 -20.96 -5.68 -3.62
C THR A 257 -20.35 -5.35 -2.26
N GLY A 258 -19.01 -5.33 -2.13
CA GLY A 258 -18.34 -5.06 -0.85
C GLY A 258 -18.46 -3.62 -0.36
N CYS A 259 -18.60 -2.63 -1.26
CA CYS A 259 -18.73 -1.22 -0.89
C CYS A 259 -20.18 -0.78 -0.67
N LEU A 260 -21.16 -1.53 -1.19
CA LEU A 260 -22.59 -1.18 -1.09
C LEU A 260 -23.23 -1.67 0.22
N ASP A 261 -22.67 -2.68 0.90
CA ASP A 261 -23.18 -3.13 2.21
C ASP A 261 -22.87 -2.15 3.36
N TRP A 262 -22.05 -1.12 3.12
CA TRP A 262 -21.76 -0.05 4.09
C TRP A 262 -22.84 1.06 4.12
N PHE A 263 -23.71 1.14 3.11
CA PHE A 263 -24.81 2.11 3.08
C PHE A 263 -26.12 1.45 3.50
N ARG A 264 -26.24 1.11 4.80
CA ARG A 264 -27.54 0.87 5.42
C ARG A 264 -28.00 2.14 6.12
N THR A 265 -29.10 2.71 5.63
CA THR A 265 -30.04 3.54 6.41
C THR A 265 -31.28 2.73 6.71
#